data_AF-A0A7K3DD15-F1
#
_entry.id   AF-A0A7K3DD15-F1
#
_cell.length_a   1.000
_cell.length_b   1.000
_cell.length_c   1.000
_cell.angle_alpha   90.00
_cell.angle_beta   90.00
_cell.angle_gamma   90.00
#
_symmetry.space_group_name_H-M   'P 1'
#
loop_
_entity.id
_entity.type
_entity.pdbx_description
1 polymer ?
#
loop_
_entity_poly.entity_id
_entity_poly.type
_entity_poly.pdbx_seq_one_letter_code
_entity_poly.pdbx_strand_id
1 'polypeptide(L)'
;APPFWGTRVIKGIPLKDYASWLDEGALFKGQWGLKQARNGGPSYEELVESEGRPRLRGLLDQLQRKNQLEAAVVYGYFPCVSKGDDLIILDDEGNERTRFTFPRQ
;
A
#
# COMPACT_ATOMS: atom_id res chain seq x y z
N ALA A 1 -10.26 20.90 -12.17
CA ALA A 1 -11.24 19.79 -12.17
C ALA A 1 -10.47 18.47 -12.07
N PRO A 2 -11.03 17.41 -11.45
CA PRO A 2 -10.38 16.10 -11.38
C PRO A 2 -10.24 15.49 -12.79
N PRO A 3 -9.36 14.48 -12.97
CA PRO A 3 -9.18 13.83 -14.27
C PRO A 3 -10.41 13.06 -14.76
N PHE A 4 -11.34 12.70 -13.86
CA PHE A 4 -12.66 12.14 -14.15
C PHE A 4 -13.57 12.29 -12.92
N TRP A 5 -14.86 11.99 -13.08
CA TRP A 5 -15.82 11.82 -11.99
C TRP A 5 -16.31 10.37 -11.94
N GLY A 6 -16.71 9.91 -10.76
CA GLY A 6 -17.18 8.54 -10.54
C GLY A 6 -16.05 7.58 -10.21
N THR A 7 -16.30 6.29 -10.40
CA THR A 7 -15.39 5.19 -10.03
C THR A 7 -14.65 4.62 -11.23
N ARG A 8 -13.38 4.29 -11.03
CA ARG A 8 -12.56 3.47 -11.93
C ARG A 8 -12.10 2.21 -11.22
N VAL A 9 -12.06 1.13 -12.00
CA VAL A 9 -11.55 -0.17 -11.56
C VAL A 9 -10.31 -0.47 -12.38
N ILE A 10 -9.20 -0.73 -11.70
CA ILE A 10 -7.95 -1.20 -12.32
C ILE A 10 -7.71 -2.61 -11.80
N LYS A 11 -7.50 -3.56 -12.72
CA LYS A 11 -7.19 -4.96 -12.42
C LYS A 11 -5.89 -5.36 -13.08
N GLY A 12 -5.27 -6.42 -12.58
CA GLY A 12 -4.05 -6.97 -13.16
C GLY A 12 -2.85 -6.03 -13.00
N ILE A 13 -2.74 -5.34 -11.87
CA ILE A 13 -1.61 -4.46 -11.58
C ILE A 13 -0.34 -5.34 -11.47
N PRO A 14 0.69 -5.11 -12.31
CA PRO A 14 1.93 -5.88 -12.25
C PRO A 14 2.59 -5.78 -10.88
N LEU A 15 3.05 -6.91 -10.33
CA LEU A 15 3.79 -6.95 -9.05
C LEU A 15 4.95 -5.95 -9.00
N LYS A 16 5.69 -5.81 -10.11
CA LYS A 16 6.83 -4.89 -10.23
C LYS A 16 6.46 -3.42 -10.01
N ASP A 17 5.20 -3.03 -10.22
CA ASP A 17 4.76 -1.63 -10.16
C ASP A 17 4.60 -1.16 -8.71
N TYR A 18 4.40 -2.09 -7.76
CA TYR A 18 4.24 -1.77 -6.34
C TYR A 18 5.21 -2.53 -5.42
N ALA A 19 5.98 -3.50 -5.91
CA ALA A 19 6.94 -4.24 -5.09
C ALA A 19 8.00 -3.32 -4.45
N SER A 20 8.36 -2.22 -5.10
CA SER A 20 9.28 -1.21 -4.56
C SER A 20 8.70 -0.37 -3.42
N TRP A 21 7.37 -0.44 -3.20
CA TRP A 21 6.70 0.29 -2.11
C TRP A 21 6.65 -0.53 -0.81
N LEU A 22 7.22 -1.73 -0.82
CA LEU A 22 7.32 -2.57 0.36
C LEU A 22 8.26 -1.93 1.39
N ASP A 23 7.78 -1.76 2.62
CA ASP A 23 8.63 -1.31 3.73
C ASP A 23 9.56 -2.44 4.18
N GLU A 24 10.76 -2.43 3.61
CA GLU A 24 11.84 -3.36 3.94
C GLU A 24 12.28 -3.26 5.41
N GLY A 25 12.19 -2.07 6.03
CA GLY A 25 12.56 -1.89 7.43
C GLY A 25 11.60 -2.61 8.37
N ALA A 26 10.29 -2.43 8.17
CA ALA A 26 9.25 -3.12 8.90
C ALA A 26 9.27 -4.64 8.63
N LEU A 27 9.51 -5.04 7.38
CA LEU A 27 9.59 -6.44 6.99
C LEU A 27 10.79 -7.15 7.64
N PHE A 28 12.00 -6.63 7.45
CA PHE A 28 13.23 -7.29 7.88
C PHE A 28 13.38 -7.29 9.39
N LYS A 29 13.21 -6.14 10.04
CA LYS A 29 13.37 -6.04 11.49
C LYS A 29 12.17 -6.58 12.26
N GLY A 30 10.96 -6.33 11.75
CA GLY A 30 9.70 -6.68 12.40
C GLY A 30 9.29 -8.12 12.12
N GLN A 31 8.97 -8.43 10.85
CA GLN A 31 8.41 -9.72 10.47
C GLN A 31 9.45 -10.84 10.45
N TRP A 32 10.66 -10.56 9.96
CA TRP A 32 11.70 -11.57 9.81
C TRP A 32 12.70 -11.60 10.98
N GLY A 33 12.64 -10.59 11.85
CA GLY A 33 13.45 -10.53 13.06
C GLY A 33 14.95 -10.36 12.79
N LEU A 34 15.35 -9.86 11.62
CA LEU A 34 16.75 -9.54 11.32
C LEU A 34 17.24 -8.50 12.32
N LYS A 35 18.20 -8.89 13.16
CA LYS A 35 18.78 -8.05 14.21
C LYS A 35 20.26 -8.38 14.33
N GLN A 36 21.06 -7.34 14.54
CA GLN A 36 22.48 -7.50 14.80
C GLN A 36 22.70 -8.39 16.03
N ALA A 37 23.61 -9.35 15.93
CA ALA A 37 23.97 -10.21 17.04
C ALA A 37 24.71 -9.42 18.12
N ARG A 38 24.39 -9.66 19.40
CA ARG A 38 24.99 -8.94 20.54
C ARG A 38 26.50 -9.19 20.72
N ASN A 39 27.04 -10.27 20.14
CA ASN A 39 28.41 -10.72 20.38
C ASN A 39 29.26 -10.71 19.08
N GLY A 40 29.40 -9.55 18.42
CA GLY A 40 30.36 -9.37 17.33
C GLY A 40 29.99 -10.05 16.00
N GLY A 41 28.70 -10.21 15.71
CA GLY A 41 28.23 -10.72 14.43
C GLY A 41 28.03 -9.63 13.36
N PRO A 42 27.56 -10.01 12.16
CA PRO A 42 27.30 -9.07 11.07
C PRO A 42 26.35 -7.96 11.53
N SER A 43 26.61 -6.76 11.07
CA SER A 43 25.74 -5.60 11.23
C SER A 43 24.36 -5.87 10.63
N TYR A 44 23.36 -5.11 11.09
CA TYR A 44 22.01 -5.22 10.54
C TYR A 44 21.98 -4.99 9.02
N GLU A 45 22.76 -4.04 8.52
CA GLU A 45 22.86 -3.74 7.08
C GLU A 45 23.43 -4.93 6.31
N GLU A 46 24.49 -5.57 6.81
CA GLU A 46 25.05 -6.77 6.19
C GLU A 46 24.05 -7.93 6.16
N LEU A 47 23.26 -8.13 7.22
CA LEU A 47 22.19 -9.15 7.24
C LEU A 47 21.07 -8.84 6.24
N VAL A 48 20.71 -7.57 6.09
CA VAL A 48 19.72 -7.14 5.09
C VAL A 48 20.22 -7.42 3.68
N GLU A 49 21.47 -7.10 3.36
CA GLU A 49 22.03 -7.31 2.02
C GLU A 49 22.29 -8.79 1.71
N SER A 50 22.78 -9.57 2.68
CA SER A 50 23.16 -10.98 2.47
C SER A 50 22.00 -11.95 2.57
N GLU A 51 21.01 -11.68 3.43
CA GLU A 51 19.88 -12.59 3.67
C GLU A 51 18.53 -11.96 3.32
N GLY A 52 18.29 -10.72 3.75
CA GLY A 52 17.02 -10.02 3.60
C GLY A 52 16.60 -9.85 2.13
N ARG A 53 17.37 -9.08 1.36
CA ARG A 53 17.08 -8.80 -0.05
C ARG A 53 17.06 -10.05 -0.93
N PRO A 54 18.01 -11.01 -0.82
CA PRO A 54 17.98 -12.22 -1.63
C PRO A 54 16.76 -13.09 -1.36
N ARG A 55 16.39 -13.24 -0.09
CA ARG A 55 15.18 -14.01 0.29
C ARG A 55 13.90 -13.31 -0.18
N LEU A 56 13.83 -11.98 -0.07
CA LEU A 56 12.68 -11.22 -0.56
C LEU A 56 12.52 -11.37 -2.07
N ARG A 57 13.62 -11.23 -2.81
CA ARG A 57 13.65 -11.44 -4.27
C ARG A 57 13.15 -12.84 -4.64
N GLY A 58 13.64 -13.89 -3.97
CA GLY A 58 13.20 -15.25 -4.24
C GLY A 58 11.70 -15.47 -3.99
N LEU A 59 11.14 -14.84 -2.96
CA LEU A 59 9.70 -14.88 -2.69
C LEU A 59 8.88 -14.14 -3.76
N LEU A 60 9.30 -12.94 -4.16
CA LEU A 60 8.63 -12.17 -5.22
C LEU A 60 8.68 -12.92 -6.55
N ASP A 61 9.82 -13.50 -6.91
CA ASP A 61 9.99 -14.32 -8.11
C ASP A 61 9.06 -15.54 -8.07
N GLN A 62 8.93 -16.20 -6.92
CA GLN A 62 8.02 -17.33 -6.76
C GLN A 62 6.56 -16.90 -6.94
N LEU A 63 6.14 -15.80 -6.29
CA LEU A 63 4.78 -15.28 -6.39
C LEU A 63 4.43 -14.94 -7.84
N GLN A 64 5.36 -14.30 -8.55
CA GLN A 64 5.20 -13.95 -9.96
C GLN A 64 5.11 -15.20 -10.84
N ARG A 65 6.03 -16.16 -10.70
CA ARG A 65 6.06 -17.39 -11.51
C ARG A 65 4.81 -18.26 -11.32
N LYS A 66 4.31 -18.33 -10.09
CA LYS A 66 3.13 -19.15 -9.76
C LYS A 66 1.82 -18.41 -10.01
N ASN A 67 1.86 -17.16 -10.49
CA ASN A 67 0.70 -16.30 -10.69
C ASN A 67 -0.25 -16.28 -9.47
N GLN A 68 0.34 -16.20 -8.27
CA GLN A 68 -0.40 -16.33 -7.00
C GLN A 68 -1.05 -15.03 -6.54
N LEU A 69 -0.82 -13.92 -7.25
CA LEU A 69 -1.24 -12.61 -6.82
C LEU A 69 -1.89 -11.86 -7.99
N GLU A 70 -3.15 -11.49 -7.79
CA GLU A 70 -3.91 -10.65 -8.71
C GLU A 70 -4.25 -9.33 -8.01
N ALA A 71 -3.44 -8.31 -8.24
CA ALA A 71 -3.65 -6.99 -7.63
C ALA A 71 -4.71 -6.19 -8.41
N ALA A 72 -5.66 -5.62 -7.68
CA ALA A 72 -6.72 -4.77 -8.22
C ALA A 72 -7.04 -3.63 -7.25
N VAL A 73 -7.44 -2.48 -7.79
CA VAL A 73 -7.85 -1.30 -7.02
C VAL A 73 -9.10 -0.68 -7.62
N VAL A 74 -9.94 -0.14 -6.75
CA VAL A 74 -11.10 0.68 -7.11
C VAL A 74 -10.90 2.05 -6.50
N TYR A 75 -10.97 3.10 -7.31
CA TYR A 75 -10.77 4.48 -6.86
C TYR A 75 -11.68 5.43 -7.64
N GLY A 76 -11.93 6.62 -7.11
CA GLY A 76 -12.83 7.56 -7.76
C GLY A 76 -12.71 8.98 -7.22
N TYR A 77 -13.24 9.92 -8.00
CA TYR A 77 -13.36 11.31 -7.61
C TYR A 77 -14.84 11.67 -7.62
N PHE A 78 -15.28 12.37 -6.58
CA PHE A 78 -16.68 12.75 -6.39
C PHE A 78 -16.78 14.18 -5.89
N PRO A 79 -17.80 14.94 -6.30
CA PRO A 79 -18.01 16.27 -5.76
C PRO A 79 -18.25 16.15 -4.25
N CYS A 80 -17.65 17.04 -3.47
CA CYS A 80 -17.80 17.01 -2.03
C CYS A 80 -17.81 18.42 -1.43
N VAL A 81 -18.52 18.56 -0.32
CA VAL A 81 -18.61 19.79 0.48
C VAL A 81 -18.34 19.47 1.94
N SER A 82 -17.83 20.44 2.68
CA SER A 82 -17.67 20.31 4.13
C SER A 82 -18.86 20.94 4.87
N LYS A 83 -19.26 20.32 5.98
CA LYS A 83 -20.23 20.89 6.91
C LYS A 83 -19.82 20.56 8.34
N GLY A 84 -19.23 21.53 9.04
CA GLY A 84 -18.74 21.32 10.39
C GLY A 84 -17.64 20.25 10.42
N ASP A 85 -17.96 19.09 11.00
CA ASP A 85 -17.06 17.93 11.15
C ASP A 85 -17.17 16.91 10.01
N ASP A 86 -18.06 17.20 9.06
CA ASP A 86 -18.48 16.26 8.05
C ASP A 86 -17.89 16.62 6.69
N LEU A 87 -17.40 15.60 5.99
CA LEU A 87 -17.16 15.60 4.55
C LEU A 87 -18.35 14.91 3.88
N ILE A 88 -19.13 15.66 3.11
CA ILE A 88 -20.31 15.18 2.41
C ILE A 88 -19.95 14.98 0.94
N ILE A 89 -20.05 13.75 0.47
CA ILE A 89 -19.98 13.39 -0.95
C ILE A 89 -21.34 13.62 -1.58
N LEU A 90 -21.36 14.30 -2.72
CA LEU A 90 -22.56 14.57 -3.50
C LEU A 90 -22.71 13.59 -4.68
N ASP A 91 -23.95 13.39 -5.11
CA ASP A 91 -24.25 12.74 -6.39
C ASP A 91 -24.22 13.75 -7.56
N ASP A 92 -24.55 13.27 -8.76
CA ASP A 92 -24.53 14.08 -9.98
C ASP A 92 -25.62 15.16 -10.02
N GLU A 93 -26.66 15.02 -9.19
CA GLU A 93 -27.75 15.98 -9.02
C GLU A 93 -27.46 17.00 -7.89
N GLY A 94 -26.37 16.81 -7.15
CA GLY A 94 -25.97 17.66 -6.01
C GLY A 94 -26.60 17.26 -4.68
N ASN A 95 -27.28 16.11 -4.61
CA ASN A 95 -27.81 15.59 -3.36
C ASN A 95 -26.72 14.90 -2.54
N GLU A 96 -26.91 14.81 -1.22
CA GLU A 96 -26.02 14.07 -0.33
C GLU A 96 -26.07 12.57 -0.65
N ARG A 97 -24.94 12.03 -1.13
CA ARG A 97 -24.77 10.60 -1.40
C ARG A 97 -24.23 9.86 -0.20
N THR A 98 -23.22 10.42 0.47
CA THR A 98 -22.53 9.78 1.60
C THR A 98 -21.84 10.83 2.44
N ARG A 99 -21.71 10.58 3.75
CA ARG A 99 -21.05 11.47 4.70
C ARG A 99 -19.98 10.74 5.49
N PHE A 100 -18.83 11.38 5.63
CA PHE A 100 -17.77 10.98 6.53
C PHE A 100 -17.61 12.02 7.64
N THR A 101 -17.90 11.63 8.88
CA THR A 101 -17.70 12.49 10.05
C THR A 101 -16.30 12.26 10.61
N PHE A 102 -15.54 13.33 10.81
CA PHE A 102 -14.18 13.27 11.34
C PHE A 102 -14.14 13.77 12.79
N PRO A 103 -13.32 13.17 13.66
CA PRO A 103 -13.11 13.70 15.01
C PRO A 103 -12.37 15.04 14.96
N ARG A 104 -12.76 15.97 15.83
CA ARG A 104 -11.99 17.19 16.12
C ARG A 104 -11.16 17.03 17.39
N GLN A 105 -10.01 17.71 17.40
CA GLN A 105 -9.07 17.78 18.51
C GLN A 105 -9.56 18.74 19.60
#